data_AF-A0A844Z939-F1
#
_entry.id   AF-A0A844Z939-F1
#
_cell.length_a   1.000
_cell.length_b   1.000
_cell.length_c   1.000
_cell.angle_alpha   90.00
_cell.angle_beta   90.00
_cell.angle_gamma   90.00
#
_symmetry.space_group_name_H-M   'P 1'
#
loop_
_entity.id
_entity.type
_entity.pdbx_description
1 polymer ?
#
loop_
_entity_poly.entity_id
_entity_poly.type
_entity_poly.pdbx_seq_one_letter_code
_entity_poly.pdbx_strand_id
1 'polypeptide(L)'
;MAHTLSPIPPDPERVAAANSMVSQMPLDEIFRRAVQDQKAIREICDSWLVANGSALPDRNAHRLFVLKVRDTAREEASRLADVIRPDIALHFAYQLNAPNLRENANFFSTKAGQSYLLATLGNDTIIAHFWSIAVKREIEPKFEQLLAEAEENAELLRRVNETQ
;
A
#
# COMPACT_ATOMS: atom_id res chain seq x y z
N MET A 1 35.28 1.90 12.94
CA MET A 1 34.46 3.08 12.59
C MET A 1 33.83 2.79 11.24
N ALA A 2 32.54 2.47 11.20
CA ALA A 2 31.85 2.23 9.93
C ALA A 2 31.57 3.60 9.29
N HIS A 3 32.23 3.90 8.17
CA HIS A 3 31.80 4.99 7.31
C HIS A 3 30.46 4.59 6.71
N THR A 4 29.37 5.13 7.27
CA THR A 4 28.07 5.16 6.60
C THR A 4 28.24 6.07 5.38
N LEU A 5 28.61 5.47 4.25
CA LEU A 5 28.48 6.12 2.95
C LEU A 5 26.98 6.28 2.72
N SER A 6 26.45 7.48 2.97
CA SER A 6 25.15 7.86 2.45
C SER A 6 25.17 7.59 0.94
N PRO A 7 24.20 6.84 0.40
CA PRO A 7 24.21 6.49 -1.01
C PRO A 7 24.22 7.77 -1.85
N ILE A 8 25.16 7.84 -2.80
CA ILE A 8 25.28 8.99 -3.72
C ILE A 8 23.94 9.14 -4.43
N PRO A 9 23.26 10.30 -4.33
CA PRO A 9 21.97 10.52 -4.99
C PRO A 9 22.06 10.22 -6.49
N PRO A 10 21.01 9.64 -7.11
CA PRO A 10 20.98 9.47 -8.54
C PRO A 10 21.01 10.84 -9.21
N ASP A 11 21.65 10.93 -10.37
CA ASP A 11 21.65 12.18 -11.13
C ASP A 11 20.23 12.52 -11.62
N PRO A 12 19.96 13.80 -11.94
CA PRO A 12 18.63 14.25 -12.33
C PRO A 12 18.07 13.55 -13.56
N GLU A 13 18.92 13.12 -14.50
CA GLU A 13 18.48 12.41 -15.71
C GLU A 13 17.91 11.04 -15.36
N ARG A 14 18.58 10.29 -14.49
CA ARG A 14 18.05 9.01 -13.98
C ARG A 14 16.74 9.18 -13.22
N VAL A 15 16.64 10.20 -12.36
CA VAL A 15 15.41 10.48 -11.61
C VAL A 15 14.26 10.81 -12.56
N ALA A 16 14.50 11.63 -13.59
CA ALA A 16 13.48 11.95 -14.60
C ALA A 16 13.05 10.71 -15.40
N ALA A 17 14.00 9.87 -15.83
CA ALA A 17 13.71 8.63 -16.55
C ALA A 17 12.92 7.64 -15.67
N ALA A 18 13.25 7.51 -14.39
CA ALA A 18 12.52 6.65 -13.47
C ALA A 18 11.11 7.14 -13.20
N ASN A 19 10.91 8.45 -13.02
CA ASN A 19 9.57 9.02 -12.89
C ASN A 19 8.72 8.74 -14.14
N SER A 20 9.30 8.89 -15.33
CA SER A 20 8.64 8.54 -16.58
C SER A 20 8.26 7.05 -16.61
N MET A 21 9.18 6.15 -16.29
CA MET A 21 8.92 4.70 -16.24
C MET A 21 7.79 4.35 -15.25
N VAL A 22 7.86 4.87 -14.02
CA VAL A 22 6.86 4.58 -12.99
C VAL A 22 5.51 5.21 -13.31
N SER A 23 5.47 6.33 -14.05
CA SER A 23 4.20 6.90 -14.55
C SER A 23 3.44 5.95 -15.47
N GLN A 24 4.15 5.04 -16.15
CA GLN A 24 3.55 4.02 -17.01
C GLN A 24 3.07 2.80 -16.20
N MET A 25 3.38 2.69 -14.91
CA MET A 25 2.93 1.55 -14.11
C MET A 25 1.47 1.74 -13.65
N PRO A 26 0.60 0.73 -13.77
CA PRO A 26 -0.79 0.78 -13.32
C PRO A 26 -0.87 0.58 -11.79
N LEU A 27 -0.17 1.42 -11.03
CA LEU A 27 0.01 1.29 -9.58
C LEU A 27 -1.32 1.34 -8.82
N ASP A 28 -2.29 2.11 -9.30
CA ASP A 28 -3.62 2.18 -8.70
C ASP A 28 -4.34 0.84 -8.76
N GLU A 29 -4.34 0.18 -9.92
CA GLU A 29 -4.93 -1.14 -10.11
C GLU A 29 -4.16 -2.22 -9.35
N ILE A 30 -2.82 -2.15 -9.37
CA ILE A 30 -1.96 -3.05 -8.58
C ILE A 30 -2.27 -2.90 -7.09
N PHE A 31 -2.41 -1.67 -6.59
CA PHE A 31 -2.70 -1.40 -5.19
C PHE A 31 -4.11 -1.85 -4.80
N ARG A 32 -5.11 -1.61 -5.65
CA ARG A 32 -6.46 -2.13 -5.44
C ARG A 32 -6.49 -3.64 -5.33
N ARG A 33 -5.67 -4.35 -6.12
CA ARG A 33 -5.51 -5.81 -6.02
C ARG A 33 -4.77 -6.23 -4.76
N ALA A 34 -3.70 -5.53 -4.40
CA ALA A 34 -2.94 -5.80 -3.17
C ALA A 34 -3.83 -5.69 -1.91
N VAL A 35 -4.73 -4.69 -1.86
CA VAL A 35 -5.68 -4.51 -0.75
C VAL A 35 -6.71 -5.67 -0.66
N GLN A 36 -6.90 -6.46 -1.73
CA GLN A 36 -7.77 -7.65 -1.65
C GLN A 36 -7.15 -8.75 -0.80
N ASP A 37 -5.82 -8.76 -0.61
CA ASP A 37 -5.17 -9.67 0.33
C ASP A 37 -5.49 -9.23 1.77
N GLN A 38 -6.48 -9.89 2.35
CA GLN A 38 -6.90 -9.66 3.74
C GLN A 38 -5.78 -9.91 4.75
N LYS A 39 -4.78 -10.72 4.43
CA LYS A 39 -3.73 -11.09 5.38
C LYS A 39 -2.87 -9.89 5.76
N ALA A 40 -2.42 -9.11 4.79
CA ALA A 40 -1.55 -7.96 5.05
C ALA A 40 -2.25 -6.85 5.85
N ILE A 41 -3.50 -6.51 5.48
CA ILE A 41 -4.30 -5.55 6.26
C ILE A 41 -4.51 -6.06 7.69
N ARG A 42 -4.82 -7.34 7.85
CA ARG A 42 -5.01 -7.95 9.17
C ARG A 42 -3.76 -7.84 10.03
N GLU A 43 -2.59 -8.17 9.50
CA GLU A 43 -1.31 -8.08 10.22
C GLU A 43 -0.98 -6.63 10.64
N ILE A 44 -1.31 -5.65 9.80
CA ILE A 44 -1.17 -4.21 10.12
C ILE A 44 -2.11 -3.83 11.27
N CYS A 45 -3.39 -4.20 11.19
CA CYS A 45 -4.38 -3.94 12.24
C CYS A 45 -4.00 -4.63 13.55
N ASP A 46 -3.61 -5.90 13.52
CA ASP A 46 -3.20 -6.69 14.69
C ASP A 46 -1.98 -6.06 15.37
N SER A 47 -0.97 -5.68 14.58
CA SER A 47 0.24 -5.02 15.08
C SER A 47 -0.07 -3.67 15.73
N TRP A 48 -0.96 -2.88 15.12
CA TRP A 48 -1.37 -1.58 15.65
C TRP A 48 -2.17 -1.71 16.95
N LEU A 49 -3.10 -2.67 17.04
CA LEU A 49 -3.86 -2.94 18.25
C LEU A 49 -2.95 -3.34 19.42
N VAL A 50 -1.98 -4.23 19.17
CA VAL A 50 -0.97 -4.63 20.18
C VAL A 50 -0.14 -3.43 20.62
N ALA A 51 0.34 -2.61 19.69
CA ALA A 51 1.16 -1.44 20.00
C ALA A 51 0.43 -0.38 20.84
N ASN A 52 -0.89 -0.25 20.66
CA ASN A 52 -1.72 0.72 21.37
C ASN A 52 -2.44 0.13 22.59
N GLY A 53 -2.06 -1.08 23.04
CA GLY A 53 -2.68 -1.73 24.20
C GLY A 53 -4.17 -2.02 24.04
N SER A 54 -4.67 -1.98 22.80
CA SER A 54 -6.08 -2.20 22.47
C SER A 54 -6.28 -3.69 22.20
N ALA A 55 -6.79 -4.42 23.19
CA ALA A 55 -7.29 -5.76 22.95
C ALA A 55 -8.77 -5.65 22.58
N LEU A 56 -9.14 -6.09 21.36
CA LEU A 56 -10.54 -6.32 21.01
C LEU A 56 -10.92 -7.74 21.42
N PRO A 57 -11.57 -7.96 22.59
CA PRO A 57 -12.07 -9.28 22.96
C PRO A 57 -13.19 -9.75 22.01
N ASP A 58 -13.92 -8.82 21.39
CA ASP A 58 -14.95 -9.14 20.41
C ASP A 58 -14.35 -9.39 19.02
N ARG A 59 -14.50 -10.62 18.55
CA ARG A 59 -14.07 -11.06 17.21
C ARG A 59 -14.83 -10.35 16.09
N ASN A 60 -16.08 -9.92 16.31
CA ASN A 60 -16.86 -9.21 15.30
C ASN A 60 -16.35 -7.77 15.13
N ALA A 61 -16.11 -7.05 16.24
CA ALA A 61 -15.47 -5.73 16.21
C ALA A 61 -14.10 -5.79 15.51
N HIS A 62 -13.28 -6.79 15.84
CA HIS A 62 -11.99 -7.00 15.18
C HIS A 62 -12.11 -7.21 13.67
N ARG A 63 -13.03 -8.10 13.26
CA ARG A 63 -13.27 -8.36 11.84
C ARG A 63 -13.78 -7.12 11.11
N LEU A 64 -14.69 -6.36 11.71
CA LEU A 64 -15.23 -5.13 11.13
C LEU A 64 -14.15 -4.05 11.02
N PHE A 65 -13.27 -3.93 12.01
CA PHE A 65 -12.13 -3.02 11.96
C PHE A 65 -11.20 -3.33 10.79
N VAL A 66 -10.79 -4.60 10.63
CA VAL A 66 -9.96 -5.05 9.49
C VAL A 66 -10.64 -4.76 8.15
N LEU A 67 -11.96 -4.99 8.05
CA LEU A 67 -12.72 -4.71 6.82
C LEU A 67 -12.79 -3.21 6.53
N LYS A 68 -13.03 -2.37 7.54
CA LYS A 68 -13.06 -0.91 7.40
C LYS A 68 -11.71 -0.37 6.94
N VAL A 69 -10.61 -0.78 7.57
CA VAL A 69 -9.25 -0.38 7.15
C VAL A 69 -8.97 -0.81 5.72
N ARG A 70 -9.35 -2.03 5.34
CA ARG A 70 -9.21 -2.51 3.97
C ARG A 70 -10.00 -1.66 2.98
N ASP A 71 -11.27 -1.38 3.27
CA ASP A 71 -12.14 -0.66 2.37
C ASP A 71 -11.68 0.80 2.22
N THR A 72 -11.27 1.46 3.31
CA THR A 72 -10.63 2.78 3.25
C THR A 72 -9.34 2.75 2.43
N ALA A 73 -8.46 1.76 2.62
CA ALA A 73 -7.23 1.63 1.85
C ALA A 73 -7.51 1.39 0.34
N ARG A 74 -8.60 0.68 0.01
CA ARG A 74 -9.03 0.45 -1.37
C ARG A 74 -9.58 1.72 -2.02
N GLU A 75 -10.40 2.48 -1.31
CA GLU A 75 -10.95 3.76 -1.77
C GLU A 75 -9.85 4.79 -1.99
N GLU A 76 -8.83 4.78 -1.14
CA GLU A 76 -7.69 5.68 -1.20
C GLU A 76 -6.57 5.16 -2.14
N ALA A 77 -6.70 3.99 -2.76
CA ALA A 77 -5.61 3.31 -3.48
C ALA A 77 -4.93 4.18 -4.55
N SER A 78 -5.70 4.96 -5.32
CA SER A 78 -5.14 5.88 -6.32
C SER A 78 -4.30 6.98 -5.67
N ARG A 79 -4.78 7.56 -4.56
CA ARG A 79 -4.05 8.57 -3.80
C ARG A 79 -2.80 7.98 -3.13
N LEU A 80 -2.91 6.78 -2.56
CA LEU A 80 -1.78 6.05 -1.98
C LEU A 80 -0.70 5.79 -3.04
N ALA A 81 -1.09 5.39 -4.25
CA ALA A 81 -0.18 5.18 -5.37
C ALA A 81 0.56 6.46 -5.75
N ASP A 82 -0.11 7.61 -5.74
CA ASP A 82 0.53 8.90 -6.04
C ASP A 82 1.51 9.35 -4.96
N VAL A 83 1.20 9.12 -3.68
CA VAL A 83 2.10 9.44 -2.55
C VAL A 83 3.42 8.67 -2.63
N ILE A 84 3.37 7.39 -3.01
CA ILE A 84 4.55 6.52 -3.04
C ILE A 84 5.23 6.44 -4.40
N ARG A 85 4.62 6.99 -5.45
CA ARG A 85 5.21 7.02 -6.80
C ARG A 85 6.63 7.58 -6.82
N PRO A 86 6.95 8.69 -6.13
CA PRO A 86 8.31 9.23 -6.08
C PRO A 86 9.29 8.28 -5.39
N ASP A 87 8.85 7.58 -4.35
CA ASP A 87 9.69 6.62 -3.61
C ASP A 87 10.03 5.40 -4.47
N ILE A 88 9.06 4.89 -5.25
CA ILE A 88 9.29 3.82 -6.24
C ILE A 88 10.24 4.31 -7.34
N ALA A 89 10.02 5.52 -7.88
CA ALA A 89 10.88 6.07 -8.91
C ALA A 89 12.32 6.23 -8.42
N LEU A 90 12.50 6.72 -7.20
CA LEU A 90 13.81 6.86 -6.59
C LEU A 90 14.49 5.49 -6.41
N HIS A 91 13.75 4.47 -5.95
CA HIS A 91 14.25 3.10 -5.83
C HIS A 91 14.82 2.57 -7.16
N PHE A 92 14.10 2.76 -8.27
CA PHE A 92 14.59 2.36 -9.59
C PHE A 92 15.74 3.21 -10.10
N ALA A 93 15.76 4.52 -9.81
CA ALA A 93 16.85 5.42 -10.19
C ALA A 93 18.20 5.04 -9.53
N TYR A 94 18.16 4.42 -8.35
CA TYR A 94 19.34 3.87 -7.69
C TYR A 94 19.84 2.57 -8.34
N GLN A 95 18.97 1.78 -8.97
CA GLN A 95 19.30 0.45 -9.47
C GLN A 95 19.59 0.40 -10.97
N LEU A 96 18.97 1.30 -11.74
CA LEU A 96 19.01 1.28 -13.19
C LEU A 96 19.62 2.57 -13.75
N ASN A 97 20.23 2.46 -14.92
CA ASN A 97 20.71 3.61 -15.68
C ASN A 97 19.56 4.24 -16.50
N ALA A 98 19.75 5.48 -16.96
CA ALA A 98 18.71 6.21 -17.70
C ALA A 98 18.27 5.51 -19.01
N PRO A 99 19.15 4.91 -19.83
CA PRO A 99 18.74 4.12 -20.99
C PRO A 99 17.77 2.98 -20.65
N ASN A 100 18.12 2.12 -19.67
CA ASN A 100 17.28 0.98 -19.28
C ASN A 100 15.92 1.45 -18.74
N LEU A 101 15.89 2.55 -17.97
CA LEU A 101 14.64 3.13 -17.47
C LEU A 101 13.72 3.59 -18.62
N ARG A 102 14.28 4.21 -19.67
CA ARG A 102 13.52 4.64 -20.86
C ARG A 102 13.01 3.46 -21.67
N GLU A 103 13.82 2.43 -21.86
CA GLU A 103 13.40 1.20 -22.55
C GLU A 103 12.25 0.52 -21.82
N ASN A 104 12.35 0.40 -20.49
CA ASN A 104 11.26 -0.12 -19.67
C ASN A 104 10.01 0.76 -19.75
N ALA A 105 10.15 2.09 -19.70
CA ALA A 105 9.01 3.01 -19.85
C ALA A 105 8.28 2.79 -21.18
N ASN A 106 9.03 2.66 -22.28
CA ASN A 106 8.48 2.39 -23.60
C ASN A 106 7.72 1.05 -23.62
N PHE A 107 8.32 -0.02 -23.08
CA PHE A 107 7.64 -1.32 -22.99
C PHE A 107 6.37 -1.25 -22.14
N PHE A 108 6.45 -0.63 -20.95
CA PHE A 108 5.33 -0.51 -20.01
C PHE A 108 4.17 0.30 -20.60
N SER A 109 4.42 1.26 -21.49
CA SER A 109 3.35 1.99 -22.19
C SER A 109 2.53 1.12 -23.17
N THR A 110 3.02 -0.07 -23.54
CA THR A 110 2.31 -0.98 -24.45
C THR A 110 1.27 -1.83 -23.70
N LYS A 111 0.26 -2.34 -24.42
CA LYS A 111 -0.73 -3.28 -23.84
C LYS A 111 -0.09 -4.54 -23.25
N ALA A 112 0.96 -5.06 -23.90
CA ALA A 112 1.70 -6.22 -23.43
C ALA A 112 2.45 -5.90 -22.12
N GLY A 113 3.10 -4.74 -22.05
CA GLY A 113 3.76 -4.26 -20.85
C GLY A 113 2.81 -4.04 -19.68
N GLN A 114 1.66 -3.41 -19.91
CA GLN A 114 0.62 -3.24 -18.89
C GLN A 114 0.14 -4.58 -18.33
N SER A 115 -0.13 -5.56 -19.21
CA SER A 115 -0.58 -6.90 -18.80
C SER A 115 0.50 -7.63 -18.01
N TYR A 116 1.76 -7.51 -18.45
CA TYR A 116 2.92 -8.05 -17.75
C TYR A 116 3.06 -7.46 -16.34
N LEU A 117 2.95 -6.14 -16.20
CA LEU A 117 3.05 -5.45 -14.91
C LEU A 117 1.95 -5.90 -13.96
N LEU A 118 0.70 -5.99 -14.41
CA LEU A 118 -0.40 -6.48 -13.59
C LEU A 118 -0.22 -7.91 -13.10
N ALA A 119 0.43 -8.77 -13.91
CA ALA A 119 0.71 -10.15 -13.55
C ALA A 119 1.90 -10.31 -12.59
N THR A 120 2.90 -9.44 -12.71
CA THR A 120 4.17 -9.54 -11.96
C THR A 120 4.18 -8.70 -10.70
N LEU A 121 3.74 -7.44 -10.78
CA LEU A 121 3.80 -6.50 -9.66
C LEU A 121 2.71 -6.72 -8.62
N GLY A 122 1.61 -7.41 -8.97
CA GLY A 122 0.54 -7.73 -8.01
C GLY A 122 1.01 -8.56 -6.81
N ASN A 123 2.08 -9.35 -6.98
CA ASN A 123 2.68 -10.17 -5.93
C ASN A 123 4.13 -9.77 -5.61
N ASP A 124 4.58 -8.61 -6.10
CA ASP A 124 5.95 -8.16 -5.89
C ASP A 124 6.13 -7.63 -4.46
N THR A 125 7.15 -8.16 -3.75
CA THR A 125 7.42 -7.82 -2.34
C THR A 125 7.78 -6.36 -2.14
N ILE A 126 8.48 -5.73 -3.10
CA ILE A 126 8.88 -4.32 -3.00
C ILE A 126 7.63 -3.44 -3.10
N ILE A 127 6.75 -3.76 -4.06
CA ILE A 127 5.47 -3.06 -4.22
C ILE A 127 4.58 -3.23 -2.98
N ALA A 128 4.49 -4.45 -2.44
CA ALA A 128 3.78 -4.71 -1.19
C ALA A 128 4.36 -3.91 -0.01
N HIS A 129 5.67 -3.73 0.04
CA HIS A 129 6.33 -2.92 1.06
C HIS A 129 5.97 -1.42 0.93
N PHE A 130 6.07 -0.84 -0.26
CA PHE A 130 5.65 0.56 -0.48
C PHE A 130 4.18 0.79 -0.17
N TRP A 131 3.32 -0.15 -0.55
CA TRP A 131 1.91 -0.11 -0.20
C TRP A 131 1.71 -0.13 1.33
N SER A 132 2.42 -0.99 2.07
CA SER A 132 2.32 -1.04 3.54
C SER A 132 2.75 0.28 4.20
N ILE A 133 3.78 0.93 3.66
CA ILE A 133 4.22 2.28 4.09
C ILE A 133 3.13 3.31 3.81
N ALA A 134 2.48 3.24 2.64
CA ALA A 134 1.39 4.13 2.28
C ALA A 134 0.21 3.98 3.25
N VAL A 135 -0.24 2.74 3.50
CA VAL A 135 -1.31 2.44 4.47
C VAL A 135 -0.94 2.98 5.85
N LYS A 136 0.30 2.76 6.29
CA LYS A 136 0.80 3.28 7.57
C LYS A 136 0.75 4.80 7.64
N ARG A 137 1.25 5.52 6.64
CA ARG A 137 1.31 6.98 6.67
C ARG A 137 -0.06 7.64 6.56
N GLU A 138 -0.93 7.04 5.75
CA GLU A 138 -2.11 7.72 5.23
C GLU A 138 -3.43 7.21 5.80
N ILE A 139 -3.46 5.94 6.24
CA ILE A 139 -4.67 5.29 6.76
C ILE A 139 -4.57 5.08 8.26
N GLU A 140 -3.38 4.79 8.82
CA GLU A 140 -3.16 4.67 10.28
C GLU A 140 -3.72 5.86 11.09
N PRO A 141 -3.60 7.13 10.65
CA PRO A 141 -4.19 8.26 11.37
C PRO A 141 -5.72 8.16 11.55
N LYS A 142 -6.39 7.33 10.75
CA LYS A 142 -7.84 7.07 10.83
C LYS A 142 -8.18 5.84 11.67
N PHE A 143 -7.20 5.06 12.14
CA PHE A 143 -7.46 3.75 12.77
C PHE A 143 -8.30 3.85 14.05
N GLU A 144 -8.07 4.84 14.91
CA GLU A 144 -8.88 5.05 16.11
C GLU A 144 -10.36 5.30 15.76
N GLN A 145 -10.63 6.12 14.74
CA GLN A 145 -11.99 6.36 14.25
C GLN A 145 -12.60 5.07 13.68
N LEU A 146 -11.87 4.38 12.80
CA LEU A 146 -12.35 3.15 12.16
C LEU A 146 -12.61 2.03 13.18
N LEU A 147 -11.84 2.00 14.27
CA LEU A 147 -12.03 1.10 15.40
C LEU A 147 -13.33 1.41 16.15
N ALA A 148 -13.54 2.68 16.51
CA ALA A 148 -14.77 3.09 17.20
C ALA A 148 -16.02 2.78 16.38
N GLU A 149 -15.98 3.05 15.06
CA GLU A 149 -17.08 2.68 14.15
C GLU A 149 -17.28 1.16 14.04
N ALA A 150 -16.20 0.37 14.16
CA ALA A 150 -16.29 -1.08 14.14
C ALA A 150 -16.95 -1.62 15.42
N GLU A 151 -16.63 -1.04 16.58
CA GLU A 151 -17.23 -1.38 17.87
C GLU A 151 -18.72 -1.02 17.90
N GLU A 152 -19.09 0.17 17.41
CA GLU A 152 -20.49 0.59 17.29
C GLU A 152 -21.30 -0.37 16.39
N ASN A 153 -20.74 -0.73 15.23
CA ASN A 153 -21.38 -1.66 14.31
C ASN A 153 -21.51 -3.08 14.89
N ALA A 154 -20.50 -3.55 15.62
CA ALA A 154 -20.56 -4.86 16.29
C ALA A 154 -21.65 -4.88 17.38
N GLU A 155 -21.76 -3.79 18.13
CA GLU A 155 -22.80 -3.60 19.14
C GLU A 155 -24.21 -3.58 18.54
N LEU A 156 -24.42 -2.89 17.41
CA LEU A 156 -25.69 -2.88 16.68
C LEU A 156 -26.08 -4.30 16.22
N LEU A 157 -25.14 -5.05 15.65
CA LEU A 157 -25.38 -6.42 15.23
C LEU A 157 -25.77 -7.32 16.40
N ARG A 158 -25.14 -7.13 17.58
CA ARG A 158 -25.47 -7.88 18.79
C ARG A 158 -26.91 -7.61 19.24
N ARG A 159 -27.33 -6.35 19.30
CA ARG A 159 -28.70 -5.96 19.70
C ARG A 159 -29.76 -6.53 18.75
N VAL A 160 -29.50 -6.54 17.44
CA VAL A 160 -30.41 -7.12 16.45
C VAL A 160 -30.57 -8.63 16.65
N ASN A 161 -29.48 -9.33 16.96
CA ASN A 161 -29.52 -10.78 17.20
C ASN A 161 -30.19 -11.15 18.53
N GLU A 162 -30.17 -10.26 19.53
CA GLU A 162 -30.84 -10.46 20.83
C GLU A 162 -32.37 -10.20 20.76
N THR A 163 -32.84 -9.55 19.69
CA THR A 163 -34.27 -9.22 19.48
C THR A 163 -34.99 -10.17 18.52
N GLN A 164 -34.31 -11.20 18.01
CA GLN A 164 -34.85 -12.29 17.17
C GLN A 164 -34.99 -13.58 17.97
#